data_AF-A0A1M3FX34-F1
#
_entry.id   AF-A0A1M3FX34-F1
#
_cell.length_a   1.000
_cell.length_b   1.000
_cell.length_c   1.000
_cell.angle_alpha   90.00
_cell.angle_beta   90.00
_cell.angle_gamma   90.00
#
_symmetry.space_group_name_H-M   'P 1'
#
loop_
_entity.id
_entity.type
_entity.pdbx_description
1 polymer ?
#
loop_
_entity_poly.entity_id
_entity_poly.type
_entity_poly.pdbx_seq_one_letter_code
_entity_poly.pdbx_strand_id
1 'polypeptide(L)'
;MTNSKNRWSFWILMTALLISAGIWGLAWRVNRPARPALSARVFRTETGWGYDILVNDSLFIHQESMPVTGGGQGFAHKEWAEKASRLIINKMENGGHPRLTSFDMAQICEKDTLIYDKQGTPE
;
A
#
# COMPACT_ATOMS: atom_id res chain seq x y z
N MET A 1 9.30 15.33 63.62
CA MET A 1 8.67 16.53 62.99
C MET A 1 8.88 16.44 61.48
N THR A 2 7.86 16.03 60.71
CA THR A 2 7.97 15.98 59.24
C THR A 2 7.72 17.38 58.67
N ASN A 3 8.67 17.84 57.85
CA ASN A 3 8.72 19.21 57.35
C ASN A 3 7.61 19.44 56.32
N SER A 4 6.63 20.30 56.64
CA SER A 4 5.46 20.59 55.79
C SER A 4 5.82 21.17 54.42
N LYS A 5 7.03 21.75 54.27
CA LYS A 5 7.55 22.24 52.98
C LYS A 5 7.74 21.13 51.94
N ASN A 6 8.01 19.89 52.38
CA ASN A 6 8.19 18.76 51.46
C ASN A 6 6.85 18.24 50.91
N ARG A 7 5.73 18.45 51.64
CA ARG A 7 4.39 18.05 51.20
C ARG A 7 3.91 18.89 50.03
N TRP A 8 4.19 20.19 50.02
CA TRP A 8 3.88 21.09 48.90
C TRP A 8 4.75 20.79 47.67
N SER A 9 6.03 20.51 47.88
CA SER A 9 6.94 20.10 46.80
C SER A 9 6.47 18.82 46.11
N PHE A 10 5.92 17.87 46.86
CA PHE A 10 5.34 16.64 46.31
C PHE A 10 4.13 16.90 45.40
N TRP A 11 3.22 17.79 45.78
CA TRP A 11 2.06 18.14 44.96
C TRP A 11 2.46 18.86 43.67
N ILE A 12 3.45 19.76 43.73
CA ILE A 12 4.00 20.44 42.55
C ILE A 12 4.59 19.42 41.56
N LEU A 13 5.39 18.47 42.06
CA LEU A 13 5.96 17.40 41.24
C LEU A 13 4.90 16.51 40.59
N MET A 14 3.84 16.15 41.33
CA MET A 14 2.73 15.35 40.79
C MET A 14 1.96 16.10 39.69
N THR A 15 1.67 17.39 39.88
CA THR A 15 1.00 18.20 38.84
C THR A 15 1.86 18.36 37.59
N ALA A 16 3.17 18.57 37.75
CA ALA A 16 4.10 18.66 36.62
C ALA A 16 4.17 17.34 35.85
N LEU A 17 4.16 16.19 36.55
CA LEU A 17 4.15 14.87 35.94
C LEU A 17 2.89 14.63 35.11
N LEU A 18 1.72 15.00 35.63
CA LEU A 18 0.44 14.87 34.92
C LEU A 18 0.37 15.76 33.68
N ILE A 19 0.85 17.01 33.77
CA ILE A 19 0.93 17.91 32.62
C ILE A 19 1.88 17.34 31.57
N SER A 20 3.06 16.84 31.98
CA SER A 20 4.03 16.21 31.08
C SER A 20 3.45 14.98 30.37
N ALA A 21 2.74 14.10 31.09
CA ALA A 21 2.09 12.93 30.53
C ALA A 21 0.97 13.33 29.55
N GLY A 22 0.21 14.38 29.87
CA GLY A 22 -0.83 14.95 28.99
C GLY A 22 -0.25 15.51 27.69
N ILE A 23 0.82 16.31 27.78
CA ILE A 23 1.53 16.84 26.60
C ILE A 23 2.08 15.71 25.74
N TRP A 24 2.69 14.69 26.35
CA TRP A 24 3.24 13.55 25.63
C TRP A 24 2.14 12.73 24.92
N GLY A 25 1.02 12.48 25.58
CA GLY A 25 -0.13 11.82 24.97
C GLY A 25 -0.76 12.63 23.83
N LEU A 26 -0.81 13.96 23.97
CA LEU A 26 -1.30 14.86 22.91
C LEU A 26 -0.35 14.86 21.70
N ALA A 27 0.96 14.97 21.95
CA ALA A 27 1.99 14.91 20.91
C ALA A 27 1.93 13.58 20.13
N TRP A 28 1.69 12.46 20.82
CA TRP A 28 1.55 11.16 20.17
C TRP A 28 0.32 11.07 19.25
N ARG A 29 -0.79 11.75 19.59
CA ARG A 29 -1.97 11.80 18.69
C ARG A 29 -1.71 12.60 17.42
N VAL A 30 -0.92 13.67 17.50
CA VAL A 30 -0.60 14.54 16.36
C VAL A 30 0.44 13.89 15.44
N ASN A 31 1.36 13.10 16.00
CA ASN A 31 2.48 12.53 15.25
C ASN A 31 2.17 11.21 14.53
N ARG A 32 1.00 11.12 13.86
CA ARG A 32 0.68 9.96 13.00
C ARG A 32 1.57 10.03 11.76
N PRO A 33 2.36 9.00 11.43
CA PRO A 33 3.09 8.98 10.17
C PRO A 33 2.08 9.09 9.01
N ALA A 34 2.41 9.90 8.00
CA ALA A 34 1.60 10.00 6.80
C ALA A 34 1.46 8.62 6.15
N ARG A 35 0.27 8.31 5.61
CA ARG A 35 0.11 7.09 4.80
C ARG A 35 1.04 7.19 3.60
N PRO A 36 1.78 6.12 3.26
CA PRO A 36 2.65 6.14 2.09
C PRO A 36 1.83 6.41 0.83
N ALA A 37 2.33 7.27 -0.04
CA ALA A 37 1.72 7.50 -1.35
C ALA A 37 2.04 6.30 -2.25
N LEU A 38 0.99 5.60 -2.70
CA LEU A 38 1.11 4.47 -3.63
C LEU A 38 0.77 4.92 -5.04
N SER A 39 1.60 4.55 -6.00
CA SER A 39 1.31 4.78 -7.42
C SER A 39 1.78 3.59 -8.26
N ALA A 40 1.18 3.43 -9.45
CA ALA A 40 1.56 2.39 -10.39
C ALA A 40 1.94 3.00 -11.74
N ARG A 41 2.90 2.36 -12.41
CA ARG A 41 3.30 2.67 -13.79
C ARG A 41 3.31 1.38 -14.59
N VAL A 42 2.81 1.42 -15.83
CA VAL A 42 2.78 0.25 -16.72
C VAL A 42 3.78 0.48 -17.84
N PHE A 43 4.55 -0.56 -18.17
CA PHE A 43 5.61 -0.50 -19.17
C PHE A 43 5.54 -1.70 -20.11
N ARG A 44 6.06 -1.52 -21.33
CA ARG A 44 6.15 -2.57 -22.34
C ARG A 44 7.47 -3.34 -22.16
N THR A 45 7.41 -4.66 -22.24
CA THR A 45 8.57 -5.56 -22.25
C THR A 45 8.71 -6.26 -23.59
N GLU A 46 9.79 -7.01 -23.80
CA GLU A 46 9.99 -7.83 -25.00
C GLU A 46 8.90 -8.91 -25.14
N THR A 47 8.36 -9.40 -24.02
CA THR A 47 7.43 -10.53 -23.95
C THR A 47 6.00 -10.14 -23.58
N GLY A 48 5.69 -8.83 -23.52
CA GLY A 48 4.34 -8.34 -23.21
C GLY A 48 4.35 -7.01 -22.48
N TRP A 49 3.52 -6.90 -21.43
CA TRP A 49 3.44 -5.75 -20.54
C TRP A 49 3.79 -6.14 -19.11
N GLY A 50 4.43 -5.22 -18.40
CA GLY A 50 4.74 -5.30 -16.97
C GLY A 50 4.27 -4.05 -16.23
N TYR A 51 4.43 -4.04 -14.92
CA TYR A 51 4.09 -2.89 -14.09
C TYR A 51 5.07 -2.68 -12.94
N ASP A 52 5.21 -1.42 -12.57
CA ASP A 52 5.90 -0.95 -11.38
C ASP A 52 4.89 -0.45 -10.35
N ILE A 53 5.20 -0.67 -9.07
CA ILE A 53 4.51 -0.04 -7.95
C ILE A 53 5.54 0.78 -7.19
N LEU A 54 5.20 2.04 -6.94
CA LEU A 54 6.04 2.99 -6.23
C LEU A 54 5.41 3.32 -4.88
N VAL A 55 6.26 3.40 -3.85
CA VAL A 55 5.93 3.84 -2.49
C VAL A 55 6.71 5.13 -2.25
N ASN A 56 6.01 6.26 -2.10
CA ASN A 56 6.63 7.59 -2.00
C ASN A 56 7.64 7.83 -3.13
N ASP A 57 7.21 7.60 -4.37
CA ASP A 57 8.01 7.73 -5.60
C ASP A 57 9.24 6.80 -5.71
N SER A 58 9.45 5.90 -4.75
CA SER A 58 10.50 4.88 -4.79
C SER A 58 9.95 3.56 -5.32
N LEU A 59 10.65 2.95 -6.29
CA LEU A 59 10.29 1.65 -6.84
C LEU A 59 10.25 0.60 -5.72
N PHE A 60 9.08 -0.02 -5.55
CA PHE A 60 8.83 -1.02 -4.51
C PHE A 60 8.61 -2.41 -5.10
N ILE A 61 7.87 -2.50 -6.20
CA ILE A 61 7.65 -3.75 -6.95
C ILE A 61 7.94 -3.47 -8.41
N HIS A 62 8.75 -4.32 -9.04
CA HIS A 62 9.00 -4.36 -10.47
C HIS A 62 8.56 -5.71 -11.00
N GLN A 63 7.47 -5.74 -11.76
CA GLN A 63 6.86 -6.97 -12.26
C GLN A 63 6.83 -6.96 -13.79
N GLU A 64 7.88 -7.49 -14.40
CA GLU A 64 8.02 -7.61 -15.85
C GLU A 64 7.18 -8.75 -16.46
N SER A 65 6.90 -9.80 -15.67
CA SER A 65 6.26 -11.04 -16.13
C SER A 65 5.00 -11.38 -15.34
N MET A 66 4.08 -12.10 -15.97
CA MET A 66 2.83 -12.56 -15.38
C MET A 66 3.11 -13.70 -14.38
N PRO A 67 2.72 -13.59 -13.10
CA PRO A 67 3.15 -14.54 -12.06
C PRO A 67 2.63 -15.97 -12.23
N VAL A 68 1.54 -16.18 -12.97
CA VAL A 68 0.76 -17.43 -12.97
C VAL A 68 0.95 -18.26 -14.24
N THR A 69 1.37 -17.64 -15.34
CA THR A 69 1.77 -18.33 -16.56
C THR A 69 3.25 -18.71 -16.46
N GLY A 70 3.54 -20.01 -16.37
CA GLY A 70 4.92 -20.47 -16.52
C GLY A 70 5.50 -20.01 -17.86
N GLY A 71 6.75 -19.53 -17.87
CA GLY A 71 7.45 -19.15 -19.10
C GLY A 71 7.92 -17.69 -19.20
N GLY A 72 7.76 -16.88 -18.15
CA GLY A 72 8.31 -15.51 -18.11
C GLY A 72 7.65 -14.53 -19.08
N GLN A 73 6.47 -14.86 -19.61
CA GLN A 73 5.71 -13.96 -20.46
C GLN A 73 5.08 -12.83 -19.64
N GLY A 74 5.07 -11.62 -20.19
CA GLY A 74 4.33 -10.49 -19.64
C GLY A 74 2.83 -10.63 -19.83
N PHE A 75 2.07 -9.62 -19.40
CA PHE A 75 0.66 -9.52 -19.73
C PHE A 75 0.48 -9.25 -21.22
N ALA A 76 -0.47 -9.93 -21.87
CA ALA A 76 -0.74 -9.74 -23.30
C ALA A 76 -1.24 -8.31 -23.62
N HIS A 77 -2.06 -7.75 -22.73
CA HIS A 77 -2.68 -6.43 -22.87
C HIS A 77 -2.23 -5.48 -21.76
N LYS A 78 -2.11 -4.19 -22.12
CA LYS A 78 -1.72 -3.13 -21.18
C LYS A 78 -2.73 -3.02 -20.04
N GLU A 79 -4.00 -3.14 -20.39
CA GLU A 79 -5.15 -3.05 -19.48
C GLU A 79 -5.08 -4.12 -18.39
N TRP A 80 -4.55 -5.30 -18.69
CA TRP A 80 -4.38 -6.38 -17.72
C TRP A 80 -3.27 -6.04 -16.72
N ALA A 81 -2.14 -5.52 -17.19
CA ALA A 81 -1.07 -5.04 -16.32
C ALA A 81 -1.53 -3.87 -15.43
N GLU A 82 -2.37 -2.97 -15.97
CA GLU A 82 -2.97 -1.89 -15.19
C GLU A 82 -3.97 -2.39 -14.14
N LYS A 83 -4.82 -3.37 -14.47
CA LYS A 83 -5.74 -3.97 -13.49
C LYS A 83 -4.99 -4.71 -12.40
N ALA A 84 -3.94 -5.43 -12.77
CA ALA A 84 -3.06 -6.15 -11.85
C ALA A 84 -2.41 -5.19 -10.84
N SER A 85 -1.81 -4.09 -11.33
CA SER A 85 -1.16 -3.11 -10.47
C SER A 85 -2.14 -2.40 -9.54
N ARG A 86 -3.33 -2.03 -10.04
CA ARG A 86 -4.42 -1.47 -9.22
C ARG A 86 -4.88 -2.43 -8.12
N LEU A 87 -4.99 -3.73 -8.43
CA LEU A 87 -5.38 -4.73 -7.45
C LEU A 87 -4.34 -4.87 -6.34
N ILE A 88 -3.05 -4.82 -6.67
CA ILE A 88 -1.99 -4.81 -5.65
C ILE A 88 -2.03 -3.55 -4.80
N ILE A 89 -2.19 -2.37 -5.40
CA ILE A 89 -2.34 -1.11 -4.64
C ILE A 89 -3.50 -1.23 -3.66
N ASN A 90 -4.68 -1.67 -4.11
CA ASN A 90 -5.83 -1.89 -3.24
C ASN A 90 -5.53 -2.88 -2.10
N LYS A 91 -4.77 -3.95 -2.36
CA LYS A 91 -4.36 -4.89 -1.31
C LYS A 91 -3.43 -4.23 -0.30
N MET A 92 -2.45 -3.45 -0.76
CA MET A 92 -1.49 -2.74 0.10
C MET A 92 -2.18 -1.68 0.96
N GLU A 93 -3.13 -0.91 0.41
CA GLU A 93 -3.90 0.09 1.14
C GLU A 93 -4.73 -0.53 2.27
N ASN A 94 -5.19 -1.77 2.08
CA ASN A 94 -5.95 -2.53 3.07
C ASN A 94 -5.07 -3.37 4.02
N GLY A 95 -3.73 -3.23 3.97
CA GLY A 95 -2.80 -3.97 4.81
C GLY A 95 -2.58 -5.44 4.40
N GLY A 96 -3.05 -5.81 3.20
CA GLY A 96 -2.86 -7.13 2.62
C GLY A 96 -1.50 -7.31 1.95
N HIS A 97 -1.16 -8.57 1.62
CA HIS A 97 0.09 -8.88 0.94
C HIS A 97 0.05 -8.50 -0.55
N PRO A 98 1.13 -7.92 -1.10
CA PRO A 98 1.20 -7.52 -2.49
C PRO A 98 1.51 -8.72 -3.41
N ARG A 99 0.62 -9.72 -3.43
CA ARG A 99 0.73 -10.90 -4.29
C ARG A 99 -0.56 -11.12 -5.07
N LEU A 100 -0.40 -11.49 -6.34
CA LEU A 100 -1.48 -11.98 -7.18
C LEU A 100 -1.55 -13.49 -7.07
N THR A 101 -2.76 -13.99 -6.86
CA THR A 101 -3.10 -15.41 -6.85
C THR A 101 -3.70 -15.80 -8.20
N SER A 102 -3.81 -17.10 -8.48
CA SER A 102 -4.50 -17.59 -9.68
C SER A 102 -5.94 -17.08 -9.80
N PHE A 103 -6.65 -16.92 -8.68
CA PHE A 103 -8.00 -16.36 -8.64
C PHE A 103 -8.03 -14.86 -9.02
N ASP A 104 -7.04 -14.09 -8.59
CA ASP A 104 -6.92 -12.69 -8.99
C ASP A 104 -6.67 -12.56 -10.50
N MET A 105 -5.84 -13.45 -11.04
CA MET A 105 -5.53 -13.48 -12.47
C MET A 105 -6.74 -13.88 -13.31
N ALA A 106 -7.53 -14.86 -12.85
CA ALA A 106 -8.81 -15.18 -13.48
C ALA A 106 -9.70 -13.93 -13.55
N GLN A 107 -9.85 -13.17 -12.48
CA GLN A 107 -10.65 -11.93 -12.53
C GLN A 107 -10.10 -10.85 -13.47
N ILE A 108 -8.78 -10.74 -13.59
CA ILE A 108 -8.13 -9.76 -14.46
C ILE A 108 -8.32 -10.14 -15.94
N CYS A 109 -8.12 -11.42 -16.27
CA CYS A 109 -8.18 -11.93 -17.64
C CYS A 109 -9.62 -12.23 -18.11
N GLU A 110 -10.44 -12.91 -17.30
CA GLU A 110 -11.78 -13.40 -17.67
C GLU A 110 -12.79 -12.27 -17.87
N LYS A 111 -12.74 -11.22 -17.05
CA LYS A 111 -13.61 -10.05 -17.24
C LYS A 111 -13.38 -9.35 -18.56
N ASP A 112 -12.17 -9.41 -19.12
CA ASP A 112 -11.88 -8.81 -20.42
C ASP A 112 -12.18 -9.76 -21.58
N THR A 113 -12.04 -11.07 -21.44
CA THR A 113 -12.49 -12.00 -22.51
C THR A 113 -13.97 -11.81 -22.82
N LEU A 114 -14.81 -11.55 -21.80
CA LEU A 114 -16.24 -11.26 -21.97
C LEU A 114 -16.53 -9.85 -22.53
N ILE A 115 -15.58 -8.92 -22.47
CA ILE A 115 -15.73 -7.55 -23.00
C ILE A 115 -15.15 -7.47 -24.42
N TYR A 116 -14.01 -8.12 -24.70
CA TYR A 116 -13.42 -8.29 -26.03
C TYR A 116 -14.31 -9.12 -26.96
N ASP A 117 -15.00 -10.13 -26.45
CA ASP A 117 -15.97 -10.90 -27.25
C ASP A 117 -17.21 -10.05 -27.62
N LYS A 118 -17.54 -9.02 -26.83
CA LYS A 118 -18.65 -8.11 -27.09
C LYS A 118 -18.27 -6.83 -27.84
N GLN A 119 -16.98 -6.49 -27.87
CA GLN A 119 -16.42 -5.35 -28.56
C GLN A 119 -15.35 -5.91 -29.51
N GLY A 120 -15.78 -6.29 -30.72
CA GLY A 120 -14.95 -7.01 -31.68
C GLY A 120 -13.52 -6.50 -31.79
N THR A 121 -12.61 -7.45 -32.02
CA THR A 121 -11.19 -7.26 -32.34
C THR A 121 -10.95 -6.01 -33.18
N PRO A 122 -10.16 -5.03 -32.71
CA PRO A 122 -9.60 -4.04 -33.61
C PRO A 122 -8.53 -4.75 -34.46
N GLU A 123 -8.80 -4.78 -35.76
CA GLU A 123 -7.97 -5.34 -36.84
C GLU A 123 -6.60 -4.65 -36.94
#